data_AF-A0A3S0ZKP0-F1
#
_entry.id   AF-A0A3S0ZKP0-F1
#
_cell.length_a   1.000
_cell.length_b   1.000
_cell.length_c   1.000
_cell.angle_alpha   90.00
_cell.angle_beta   90.00
_cell.angle_gamma   90.00
#
_symmetry.space_group_name_H-M   'P 1'
#
loop_
_entity.id
_entity.type
_entity.pdbx_description
1 polymer ?
#
loop_
_entity_poly.entity_id
_entity_poly.type
_entity_poly.pdbx_seq_one_letter_code
_entity_poly.pdbx_strand_id
1 'polypeptide(L)'
;METKKKQKNFDNFTGSPFDEDGVSVYTDGCCFYNGKSRARAGIGVYWGKDHPDNISDDLPGRPTNNRAEIHAAIKAINLAKNKGIKNLILHTDSQFLINGITKWIDGWKKRDWKQSAGKPVINKEDFVELDEAIKEINVKWVYVKGHSGDPGNDAADALARNAISAYCKMTVDYSIHTIEEAVKLFQASNDKYADIILHRYETMKAACTTDKKPDNLKIILLEGLDASGKSTIAETLKSFNFEMIVYKTPPNTVGQYRAHFDQQSDTLFRRSYYLITNYIAHYELCFLATVLSPKKLVVVMDRFYLSTITYGHTEEFRDIASPQDINIEWPEDLIKPDVIIYAKCEKKDRDERLTARNEKMTKEERQLIENRDYENFLSESYRHFLDYIDLPVITVNTSENLDVKAILGTELPKDIL
;
A
#
# COMPACT_ATOMS: atom_id res chain seq x y z
N MET A 1 -27.42 48.84 -18.41
CA MET A 1 -26.63 47.74 -17.82
C MET A 1 -27.61 46.71 -17.29
N GLU A 2 -28.02 45.76 -18.13
CA GLU A 2 -28.81 44.61 -17.67
C GLU A 2 -27.87 43.57 -17.05
N THR A 3 -28.04 43.34 -15.75
CA THR A 3 -27.36 42.28 -15.03
C THR A 3 -27.80 40.93 -15.57
N LYS A 4 -26.91 40.24 -16.30
CA LYS A 4 -27.06 38.82 -16.64
C LYS A 4 -27.20 38.02 -15.34
N LYS A 5 -28.42 37.58 -15.01
CA LYS A 5 -28.66 36.55 -13.98
C LYS A 5 -27.84 35.31 -14.37
N LYS A 6 -26.87 34.93 -13.54
CA LYS A 6 -26.21 33.62 -13.63
C LYS A 6 -27.30 32.56 -13.61
N GLN A 7 -27.39 31.79 -14.68
CA GLN A 7 -28.30 30.65 -14.79
C GLN A 7 -27.80 29.61 -13.77
N LYS A 8 -28.56 29.40 -12.68
CA LYS A 8 -28.23 28.37 -11.68
C LYS A 8 -28.26 27.02 -12.38
N ASN A 9 -27.14 26.30 -12.34
CA ASN A 9 -27.04 24.98 -12.93
C ASN A 9 -27.78 24.00 -12.01
N PHE A 10 -28.97 23.55 -12.41
CA PHE A 10 -29.86 22.70 -11.60
C PHE A 10 -29.56 21.20 -11.76
N ASP A 11 -28.55 20.84 -12.54
CA ASP A 11 -28.22 19.46 -12.94
C ASP A 11 -27.79 18.53 -11.80
N ASN A 12 -27.55 19.07 -10.60
CA ASN A 12 -27.06 18.33 -9.43
C ASN A 12 -28.12 18.16 -8.32
N PHE A 13 -29.40 18.30 -8.64
CA PHE A 13 -30.48 18.12 -7.66
C PHE A 13 -31.32 16.88 -7.97
N THR A 14 -31.77 16.22 -6.92
CA THR A 14 -32.92 15.32 -6.96
C THR A 14 -34.02 15.92 -6.09
N GLY A 15 -35.21 16.12 -6.67
CA GLY A 15 -36.29 16.88 -6.05
C GLY A 15 -36.30 18.36 -6.47
N SER A 16 -36.92 19.20 -5.65
CA SER A 16 -37.00 20.65 -5.90
C SER A 16 -35.67 21.32 -5.54
N PRO A 17 -35.10 22.18 -6.42
CA PRO A 17 -33.94 22.98 -6.07
C PRO A 17 -34.20 23.89 -4.87
N PHE A 18 -33.15 24.09 -4.06
CA PHE A 18 -33.17 24.98 -2.90
C PHE A 18 -31.83 25.74 -2.78
N ASP A 19 -31.84 26.83 -2.01
CA ASP A 19 -30.67 27.69 -1.79
C ASP A 19 -29.78 27.15 -0.64
N GLU A 20 -28.94 27.96 0.01
CA GLU A 20 -27.94 27.46 0.99
C GLU A 20 -28.54 26.98 2.33
N ASP A 21 -29.86 27.08 2.53
CA ASP A 21 -30.56 26.70 3.77
C ASP A 21 -30.71 25.17 3.96
N GLY A 22 -29.83 24.37 3.36
CA GLY A 22 -29.82 22.90 3.48
C GLY A 22 -28.88 22.42 4.58
N VAL A 23 -29.17 21.25 5.15
CA VAL A 23 -28.26 20.60 6.11
C VAL A 23 -27.16 19.88 5.33
N SER A 24 -25.89 20.12 5.66
CA SER A 24 -24.77 19.43 5.04
C SER A 24 -24.47 18.09 5.69
N VAL A 25 -24.12 17.11 4.87
CA VAL A 25 -23.60 15.80 5.28
C VAL A 25 -22.52 15.34 4.30
N TYR A 26 -21.51 14.65 4.81
CA TYR A 26 -20.47 14.01 4.02
C TYR A 26 -20.65 12.50 4.07
N THR A 27 -20.50 11.84 2.94
CA THR A 27 -20.61 10.38 2.83
C THR A 27 -19.45 9.82 2.05
N ASP A 28 -18.95 8.69 2.50
CA ASP A 28 -17.87 7.96 1.84
C ASP A 28 -18.12 6.45 1.97
N GLY A 29 -17.66 5.69 0.97
CA GLY A 29 -17.71 4.25 0.99
C GLY A 29 -16.35 3.65 0.68
N CYS A 30 -15.86 2.75 1.53
CA CYS A 30 -14.62 2.03 1.28
C CYS A 30 -14.90 0.55 0.99
N CYS A 31 -14.00 -0.10 0.26
CA CYS A 31 -14.04 -1.55 0.06
C CYS A 31 -12.65 -2.17 0.04
N PHE A 32 -12.34 -2.88 1.12
CA PHE A 32 -11.23 -3.79 1.22
C PHE A 32 -11.33 -4.91 0.17
N TYR A 33 -10.20 -5.27 -0.45
CA TYR A 33 -10.07 -6.34 -1.45
C TYR A 33 -11.12 -6.30 -2.57
N ASN A 34 -11.57 -5.10 -2.97
CA ASN A 34 -12.63 -4.93 -3.96
C ASN A 34 -12.43 -5.83 -5.20
N GLY A 35 -13.42 -6.65 -5.52
CA GLY A 35 -13.37 -7.62 -6.62
C GLY A 35 -12.65 -8.94 -6.32
N LYS A 36 -12.23 -9.20 -5.08
CA LYS A 36 -11.60 -10.47 -4.64
C LYS A 36 -12.46 -11.19 -3.60
N SER A 37 -12.15 -12.47 -3.33
CA SER A 37 -12.95 -13.38 -2.49
C SER A 37 -13.08 -12.97 -1.01
N ARG A 38 -12.19 -12.08 -0.51
CA ARG A 38 -12.16 -11.60 0.87
C ARG A 38 -12.64 -10.16 1.03
N ALA A 39 -13.31 -9.62 0.01
CA ALA A 39 -13.77 -8.26 0.05
C ALA A 39 -14.67 -7.96 1.27
N ARG A 40 -14.48 -6.78 1.84
CA ARG A 40 -15.31 -6.18 2.89
C ARG A 40 -15.47 -4.72 2.57
N ALA A 41 -16.61 -4.15 2.88
CA ALA A 41 -16.88 -2.76 2.57
C ALA A 41 -17.50 -2.07 3.77
N GLY A 42 -17.10 -0.83 3.98
CA GLY A 42 -17.53 0.01 5.09
C GLY A 42 -18.18 1.28 4.58
N ILE A 43 -19.07 1.84 5.39
CA ILE A 43 -19.89 3.01 5.12
C ILE A 43 -19.58 4.08 6.16
N GLY A 44 -19.28 5.29 5.70
CA GLY A 44 -19.07 6.46 6.53
C GLY A 44 -20.10 7.55 6.26
N VAL A 45 -20.73 8.09 7.31
CA VAL A 45 -21.59 9.27 7.23
C VAL A 45 -21.20 10.26 8.32
N TYR A 46 -20.82 11.46 7.91
CA TYR A 46 -20.32 12.51 8.79
C TYR A 46 -21.19 13.78 8.71
N TRP A 47 -21.81 14.14 9.83
CA TRP A 47 -22.63 15.34 10.01
C TRP A 47 -21.89 16.49 10.69
N GLY A 48 -20.74 16.20 11.30
CA GLY A 48 -19.94 17.18 12.03
C GLY A 48 -19.14 16.53 13.16
N LYS A 49 -18.21 17.31 13.72
CA LYS A 49 -17.33 16.83 14.79
C LYS A 49 -18.17 16.44 16.01
N ASP A 50 -17.93 15.24 16.53
CA ASP A 50 -18.62 14.66 17.70
C ASP A 50 -20.16 14.61 17.55
N HIS A 51 -20.69 14.69 16.32
CA HIS A 51 -22.12 14.67 16.08
C HIS A 51 -22.70 13.26 16.37
N PRO A 52 -23.78 13.13 17.15
CA PRO A 52 -24.29 11.81 17.59
C PRO A 52 -24.87 10.97 16.46
N ASP A 53 -25.21 11.60 15.33
CA ASP A 53 -25.72 10.92 14.14
C ASP A 53 -24.62 10.51 13.14
N ASN A 54 -23.33 10.65 13.49
CA ASN A 54 -22.24 10.11 12.67
C ASN A 54 -22.31 8.57 12.64
N ILE A 55 -22.10 7.98 11.46
CA ILE A 55 -22.22 6.54 11.24
C ILE A 55 -20.89 5.98 10.71
N SER A 56 -20.46 4.89 11.34
CA SER A 56 -19.41 3.99 10.89
C SER A 56 -20.02 2.59 10.91
N ASP A 57 -20.30 2.01 9.75
CA ASP A 57 -21.06 0.75 9.65
C ASP A 57 -20.58 -0.13 8.49
N ASP A 58 -20.80 -1.43 8.60
CA ASP A 58 -20.47 -2.39 7.54
C ASP A 58 -21.47 -2.31 6.37
N LEU A 59 -21.00 -2.56 5.15
CA LEU A 59 -21.88 -2.73 3.99
C LEU A 59 -22.48 -4.15 3.98
N PRO A 60 -23.81 -4.31 4.05
CA PRO A 60 -24.44 -5.61 3.90
C PRO A 60 -24.36 -6.15 2.46
N GLY A 61 -24.20 -7.47 2.35
CA GLY A 61 -24.22 -8.19 1.06
C GLY A 61 -22.91 -8.07 0.28
N ARG A 62 -23.00 -7.90 -1.05
CA ARG A 62 -21.85 -7.84 -1.98
C ARG A 62 -20.87 -6.69 -1.63
N PRO A 63 -19.64 -6.97 -1.19
CA PRO A 63 -18.68 -5.94 -0.81
C PRO A 63 -17.97 -5.36 -2.04
N THR A 64 -18.39 -4.19 -2.48
CA THR A 64 -17.73 -3.43 -3.56
C THR A 64 -17.74 -1.94 -3.23
N ASN A 65 -16.73 -1.19 -3.70
CA ASN A 65 -16.64 0.25 -3.44
C ASN A 65 -17.91 1.00 -3.89
N ASN A 66 -18.33 0.79 -5.13
CA ASN A 66 -19.53 1.43 -5.69
C ASN A 66 -20.80 1.19 -4.87
N ARG A 67 -20.93 0.04 -4.21
CA ARG A 67 -22.09 -0.23 -3.33
C ARG A 67 -21.97 0.50 -2.01
N ALA A 68 -20.77 0.53 -1.43
CA ALA A 68 -20.49 1.26 -0.19
C ALA A 68 -20.85 2.74 -0.35
N GLU A 69 -20.43 3.36 -1.46
CA GLU A 69 -20.76 4.75 -1.81
C GLU A 69 -22.27 5.00 -1.86
N ILE A 70 -23.00 4.16 -2.61
CA ILE A 70 -24.46 4.30 -2.76
C ILE A 70 -25.17 4.13 -1.41
N HIS A 71 -24.78 3.12 -0.63
CA HIS A 71 -25.40 2.81 0.65
C HIS A 71 -25.05 3.85 1.74
N ALA A 72 -23.89 4.49 1.66
CA ALA A 72 -23.55 5.64 2.50
C ALA A 72 -24.53 6.80 2.28
N ALA A 73 -24.82 7.12 1.01
CA ALA A 73 -25.83 8.12 0.69
C ALA A 73 -27.25 7.71 1.13
N ILE A 74 -27.65 6.45 0.92
CA ILE A 74 -28.95 5.94 1.37
C ILE A 74 -29.11 6.10 2.88
N LYS A 75 -28.10 5.72 3.68
CA LYS A 75 -28.13 5.87 5.15
C LYS A 75 -28.25 7.34 5.56
N ALA A 76 -27.47 8.23 4.96
CA ALA A 76 -27.53 9.66 5.25
C ALA A 76 -28.92 10.24 4.93
N ILE A 77 -29.49 9.90 3.77
CA ILE A 77 -30.79 10.37 3.32
C ILE A 77 -31.92 9.86 4.22
N ASN A 78 -31.94 8.55 4.54
CA ASN A 78 -32.96 7.97 5.40
C ASN A 78 -32.93 8.56 6.81
N LEU A 79 -31.73 8.80 7.36
CA LEU A 79 -31.58 9.46 8.65
C LEU A 79 -32.10 10.90 8.61
N ALA A 80 -31.76 11.65 7.55
CA ALA A 80 -32.25 13.01 7.34
C ALA A 80 -33.78 13.06 7.31
N LYS A 81 -34.41 12.15 6.56
CA LYS A 81 -35.88 12.02 6.48
C LYS A 81 -36.49 11.74 7.85
N ASN A 82 -35.91 10.79 8.61
CA ASN A 82 -36.38 10.44 9.94
C ASN A 82 -36.28 11.62 10.94
N LYS A 83 -35.32 12.53 10.73
CA LYS A 83 -35.15 13.76 11.51
C LYS A 83 -36.00 14.93 11.00
N GLY A 84 -36.80 14.72 9.94
CA GLY A 84 -37.68 15.74 9.36
C GLY A 84 -36.96 16.75 8.45
N ILE A 85 -35.72 16.49 8.05
CA ILE A 85 -34.96 17.36 7.14
C ILE A 85 -35.55 17.25 5.72
N LYS A 86 -35.85 18.40 5.11
CA LYS A 86 -36.41 18.47 3.75
C LYS A 86 -35.38 18.80 2.67
N ASN A 87 -34.31 19.48 3.02
CA ASN A 87 -33.28 19.96 2.09
C ASN A 87 -31.91 19.50 2.60
N LEU A 88 -31.26 18.60 1.87
CA LEU A 88 -29.98 17.98 2.25
C LEU A 88 -28.90 18.30 1.21
N ILE A 89 -27.74 18.77 1.66
CA ILE A 89 -26.55 18.96 0.83
C ILE A 89 -25.61 17.79 1.11
N LEU A 90 -25.52 16.86 0.17
CA LEU A 90 -24.75 15.64 0.31
C LEU A 90 -23.43 15.76 -0.46
N HIS A 91 -22.33 15.71 0.28
CA HIS A 91 -20.96 15.75 -0.21
C HIS A 91 -20.41 14.32 -0.34
N THR A 92 -19.86 13.98 -1.51
CA THR A 92 -19.25 12.67 -1.79
C THR A 92 -18.19 12.82 -2.88
N ASP A 93 -17.16 11.99 -2.86
CA ASP A 93 -16.17 11.91 -3.93
C ASP A 93 -16.55 10.89 -5.04
N SER A 94 -17.70 10.24 -4.90
CA SER A 94 -18.18 9.27 -5.88
C SER A 94 -18.93 9.94 -7.03
N GLN A 95 -18.20 10.28 -8.10
CA GLN A 95 -18.84 10.69 -9.36
C GLN A 95 -19.74 9.59 -9.95
N PHE A 96 -19.47 8.32 -9.65
CA PHE A 96 -20.33 7.20 -10.08
C PHE A 96 -21.71 7.29 -9.46
N LEU A 97 -21.79 7.54 -8.15
CA LEU A 97 -23.03 7.78 -7.43
C LEU A 97 -23.77 9.00 -7.98
N ILE A 98 -23.09 10.15 -8.04
CA ILE A 98 -23.70 11.42 -8.50
C ILE A 98 -24.26 11.26 -9.92
N ASN A 99 -23.45 10.81 -10.87
CA ASN A 99 -23.90 10.66 -12.25
C ASN A 99 -24.97 9.56 -12.39
N GLY A 100 -24.88 8.50 -11.59
CA GLY A 100 -25.88 7.44 -11.55
C GLY A 100 -27.26 7.97 -11.24
N ILE A 101 -27.40 8.71 -10.13
CA ILE A 101 -28.70 9.18 -9.66
C ILE A 101 -29.21 10.44 -10.39
N THR A 102 -28.31 11.30 -10.89
CA THR A 102 -28.72 12.57 -11.56
C THR A 102 -28.83 12.48 -13.08
N LYS A 103 -28.11 11.56 -13.74
CA LYS A 103 -28.01 11.51 -15.22
C LYS A 103 -28.42 10.18 -15.82
N TRP A 104 -28.07 9.06 -15.18
CA TRP A 104 -28.20 7.75 -15.82
C TRP A 104 -29.49 7.01 -15.49
N ILE A 105 -30.01 7.20 -14.27
CA ILE A 105 -31.12 6.39 -13.75
C ILE A 105 -32.39 6.45 -14.61
N ASP A 106 -32.76 7.61 -15.14
CA ASP A 106 -33.92 7.74 -16.03
C ASP A 106 -33.74 6.97 -17.34
N GLY A 107 -32.52 6.99 -17.87
CA GLY A 107 -32.15 6.21 -19.05
C GLY A 107 -32.19 4.71 -18.76
N TRP A 108 -31.69 4.28 -17.60
CA TRP A 108 -31.74 2.89 -17.17
C TRP A 108 -33.18 2.41 -16.98
N LYS A 109 -34.04 3.16 -16.29
CA LYS A 109 -35.47 2.82 -16.11
C LYS A 109 -36.18 2.66 -17.47
N LYS A 110 -35.94 3.56 -18.42
CA LYS A 110 -36.52 3.49 -19.78
C LYS A 110 -36.02 2.31 -20.61
N ARG A 111 -34.83 1.77 -20.30
CA ARG A 111 -34.17 0.68 -21.04
C ARG A 111 -34.18 -0.64 -20.26
N ASP A 112 -35.12 -0.82 -19.35
CA ASP A 112 -35.24 -2.03 -18.52
C ASP A 112 -33.90 -2.38 -17.81
N TRP A 113 -33.26 -1.35 -17.27
CA TRP A 113 -31.98 -1.43 -16.55
C TRP A 113 -30.83 -2.05 -17.36
N LYS A 114 -30.75 -1.66 -18.64
CA LYS A 114 -29.62 -1.98 -19.53
C LYS A 114 -28.74 -0.75 -19.79
N GLN A 115 -27.44 -0.98 -19.81
CA GLN A 115 -26.42 -0.03 -20.23
C GLN A 115 -26.52 0.26 -21.73
N SER A 116 -25.83 1.30 -22.22
CA SER A 116 -25.77 1.63 -23.65
C SER A 116 -25.26 0.48 -24.52
N ALA A 117 -24.37 -0.35 -24.00
CA ALA A 117 -23.85 -1.55 -24.65
C ALA A 117 -24.78 -2.78 -24.55
N GLY A 118 -26.00 -2.63 -24.04
CA GLY A 118 -27.01 -3.69 -23.92
C GLY A 118 -26.85 -4.63 -22.72
N LYS A 119 -25.74 -4.53 -21.97
CA LYS A 119 -25.51 -5.32 -20.75
C LYS A 119 -26.39 -4.82 -19.59
N PRO A 120 -26.80 -5.70 -18.64
CA PRO A 120 -27.49 -5.27 -17.43
C PRO A 120 -26.66 -4.30 -16.58
N VAL A 121 -27.32 -3.36 -15.90
CA VAL A 121 -26.68 -2.47 -14.92
C VAL A 121 -26.32 -3.27 -13.66
N ILE A 122 -25.02 -3.33 -13.33
CA ILE A 122 -24.47 -4.16 -12.24
C ILE A 122 -24.99 -3.75 -10.84
N ASN A 123 -25.27 -2.46 -10.66
CA ASN A 123 -25.74 -1.87 -9.40
C ASN A 123 -27.23 -1.51 -9.45
N LYS A 124 -28.02 -2.22 -10.27
CA LYS A 124 -29.47 -1.97 -10.42
C LYS A 124 -30.17 -1.90 -9.06
N GLU A 125 -29.99 -2.91 -8.23
CA GLU A 125 -30.66 -3.02 -6.93
C GLU A 125 -30.31 -1.84 -6.01
N ASP A 126 -29.03 -1.47 -5.95
CA ASP A 126 -28.56 -0.34 -5.13
C ASP A 126 -29.16 1.00 -5.58
N PHE A 127 -29.24 1.24 -6.90
CA PHE A 127 -29.84 2.47 -7.43
C PHE A 127 -31.36 2.50 -7.35
N VAL A 128 -32.04 1.35 -7.41
CA VAL A 128 -33.49 1.27 -7.14
C VAL A 128 -33.77 1.69 -5.70
N GLU A 129 -32.96 1.22 -4.74
CA GLU A 129 -33.10 1.58 -3.34
C GLU A 129 -32.82 3.07 -3.11
N LEU A 130 -31.76 3.61 -3.72
CA LEU A 130 -31.45 5.04 -3.64
C LEU A 130 -32.57 5.91 -4.24
N ASP A 131 -33.12 5.51 -5.38
CA ASP A 131 -34.24 6.22 -6.03
C ASP A 131 -35.51 6.26 -5.17
N GLU A 132 -35.74 5.22 -4.37
CA GLU A 132 -36.82 5.22 -3.38
C GLU A 132 -36.48 6.13 -2.19
N ALA A 133 -35.25 6.07 -1.68
CA ALA A 133 -34.80 6.84 -0.53
C ALA A 133 -34.89 8.35 -0.75
N ILE A 134 -34.58 8.83 -1.97
CA ILE A 134 -34.65 10.25 -2.32
C ILE A 134 -36.09 10.80 -2.45
N LYS A 135 -37.12 9.95 -2.42
CA LYS A 135 -38.50 10.46 -2.43
C LYS A 135 -38.77 11.25 -1.15
N GLU A 136 -39.53 12.34 -1.26
CA GLU A 136 -39.97 13.19 -0.14
C GLU A 136 -38.88 14.02 0.55
N ILE A 137 -37.68 14.08 -0.04
CA ILE A 137 -36.57 14.93 0.36
C ILE A 137 -35.91 15.54 -0.88
N ASN A 138 -35.41 16.77 -0.78
CA ASN A 138 -34.64 17.41 -1.82
C ASN A 138 -33.15 17.25 -1.50
N VAL A 139 -32.38 16.70 -2.44
CA VAL A 139 -30.93 16.50 -2.26
C VAL A 139 -30.15 17.29 -3.28
N LYS A 140 -29.19 18.07 -2.82
CA LYS A 140 -28.15 18.72 -3.61
C LYS A 140 -26.89 17.86 -3.55
N TRP A 141 -26.46 17.34 -4.68
CA TRP A 141 -25.28 16.50 -4.80
C TRP A 141 -24.03 17.36 -5.04
N VAL A 142 -23.07 17.29 -4.13
CA VAL A 142 -21.82 18.05 -4.20
C VAL A 142 -20.65 17.09 -4.34
N TYR A 143 -19.97 17.15 -5.49
CA TYR A 143 -18.72 16.44 -5.66
C TYR A 143 -17.62 17.13 -4.87
N VAL A 144 -16.96 16.36 -4.01
CA VAL A 144 -15.69 16.75 -3.36
C VAL A 144 -14.58 15.88 -3.95
N LYS A 145 -13.37 16.41 -4.04
CA LYS A 145 -12.25 15.64 -4.59
C LYS A 145 -11.70 14.72 -3.48
N GLY A 146 -11.71 13.42 -3.71
CA GLY A 146 -11.08 12.45 -2.81
C GLY A 146 -9.60 12.77 -2.58
N HIS A 147 -9.12 12.53 -1.36
CA HIS A 147 -7.74 12.77 -0.90
C HIS A 147 -7.22 14.20 -1.18
N SER A 148 -8.10 15.20 -1.15
CA SER A 148 -7.72 16.61 -1.36
C SER A 148 -7.50 17.40 -0.07
N GLY A 149 -7.68 16.77 1.10
CA GLY A 149 -7.59 17.42 2.41
C GLY A 149 -8.87 18.15 2.82
N ASP A 150 -10.04 17.77 2.27
CA ASP A 150 -11.33 18.29 2.72
C ASP A 150 -11.68 17.63 4.07
N PRO A 151 -11.78 18.40 5.18
CA PRO A 151 -11.94 17.80 6.50
C PRO A 151 -13.21 16.99 6.68
N GLY A 152 -14.29 17.31 5.95
CA GLY A 152 -15.55 16.57 6.02
C GLY A 152 -15.47 15.25 5.27
N ASN A 153 -14.85 15.26 4.08
CA ASN A 153 -14.61 14.05 3.30
C ASN A 153 -13.64 13.11 4.02
N ASP A 154 -12.53 13.63 4.53
CA ASP A 154 -11.53 12.83 5.24
C ASP A 154 -12.13 12.21 6.52
N ALA A 155 -13.04 12.91 7.20
CA ALA A 155 -13.78 12.35 8.33
C ALA A 155 -14.76 11.25 7.92
N ALA A 156 -15.44 11.38 6.78
CA ALA A 156 -16.32 10.34 6.25
C ALA A 156 -15.53 9.09 5.83
N ASP A 157 -14.39 9.24 5.13
CA ASP A 157 -13.48 8.14 4.77
C ASP A 157 -12.95 7.44 6.03
N ALA A 158 -12.54 8.20 7.05
CA ALA A 158 -12.13 7.62 8.32
C ALA A 158 -13.26 6.80 8.98
N LEU A 159 -14.50 7.27 8.97
CA LEU A 159 -15.65 6.51 9.48
C LEU A 159 -15.90 5.24 8.65
N ALA A 160 -15.81 5.30 7.32
CA ALA A 160 -15.98 4.15 6.45
C ALA A 160 -14.90 3.09 6.73
N ARG A 161 -13.63 3.49 6.84
CA ARG A 161 -12.51 2.58 7.16
C ARG A 161 -12.61 2.01 8.57
N ASN A 162 -13.02 2.82 9.54
CA ASN A 162 -13.17 2.37 10.92
C ASN A 162 -14.15 1.21 11.05
N ALA A 163 -15.22 1.20 10.24
CA ALA A 163 -16.22 0.15 10.25
C ALA A 163 -15.61 -1.24 9.99
N ILE A 164 -14.68 -1.31 9.03
CA ILE A 164 -14.00 -2.55 8.67
C ILE A 164 -12.61 -2.69 9.30
N SER A 165 -12.20 -1.77 10.18
CA SER A 165 -10.82 -1.71 10.70
C SER A 165 -10.41 -2.93 11.52
N ALA A 166 -11.31 -3.50 12.32
CA ALA A 166 -11.03 -4.72 13.09
C ALA A 166 -10.83 -5.93 12.16
N TYR A 167 -11.60 -6.00 11.06
CA TYR A 167 -11.39 -7.01 10.03
C TYR A 167 -10.07 -6.78 9.29
N CYS A 168 -9.75 -5.53 8.93
CA CYS A 168 -8.46 -5.17 8.35
C CYS A 168 -7.31 -5.59 9.26
N LYS A 169 -7.35 -5.26 10.56
CA LYS A 169 -6.34 -5.66 11.56
C LYS A 169 -6.22 -7.18 11.69
N MET A 170 -7.33 -7.91 11.75
CA MET A 170 -7.32 -9.38 11.70
C MET A 170 -6.74 -9.93 10.39
N THR A 171 -6.82 -9.19 9.27
CA THR A 171 -6.20 -9.57 7.99
C THR A 171 -4.77 -9.07 7.80
N VAL A 172 -4.32 -8.07 8.55
CA VAL A 172 -2.90 -7.69 8.62
C VAL A 172 -2.09 -8.82 9.30
N ASP A 173 -2.73 -9.58 10.19
CA ASP A 173 -2.23 -10.83 10.81
C ASP A 173 -2.16 -12.04 9.84
N TYR A 174 -2.49 -11.85 8.55
CA TYR A 174 -2.38 -12.88 7.50
C TYR A 174 -1.15 -12.69 6.59
N SER A 175 -0.20 -11.83 6.97
CA SER A 175 1.07 -11.78 6.27
C SER A 175 1.94 -12.98 6.68
N ILE A 176 2.90 -13.37 5.85
CA ILE A 176 3.90 -14.36 6.27
C ILE A 176 4.86 -13.63 7.20
N HIS A 177 4.70 -13.86 8.50
CA HIS A 177 5.52 -13.24 9.53
C HIS A 177 6.74 -14.09 9.86
N THR A 178 6.65 -15.40 9.61
CA THR A 178 7.66 -16.37 10.04
C THR A 178 8.24 -17.17 8.89
N ILE A 179 9.47 -17.64 9.08
CA ILE A 179 10.10 -18.54 8.12
C ILE A 179 9.36 -19.89 8.04
N GLU A 180 8.76 -20.35 9.13
CA GLU A 180 7.96 -21.58 9.20
C GLU A 180 6.75 -21.53 8.28
N GLU A 181 6.05 -20.39 8.21
CA GLU A 181 4.91 -20.19 7.32
C GLU A 181 5.33 -20.21 5.85
N ALA A 182 6.42 -19.50 5.51
CA ALA A 182 6.95 -19.50 4.15
C ALA A 182 7.35 -20.90 3.70
N VAL A 183 8.03 -21.66 4.57
CA VAL A 183 8.43 -23.05 4.29
C VAL A 183 7.22 -23.95 4.10
N LYS A 184 6.19 -23.86 4.95
CA LYS A 184 4.95 -24.62 4.81
C LYS A 184 4.24 -24.33 3.49
N LEU A 185 4.19 -23.06 3.07
CA LEU A 185 3.60 -22.67 1.79
C LEU A 185 4.38 -23.26 0.60
N PHE A 186 5.72 -23.23 0.65
CA PHE A 186 6.54 -23.87 -0.37
C PHE A 186 6.35 -25.39 -0.41
N GLN A 187 6.31 -26.05 0.76
CA GLN A 187 6.10 -27.50 0.87
C GLN A 187 4.72 -27.94 0.35
N ALA A 188 3.69 -27.10 0.51
CA ALA A 188 2.35 -27.37 0.01
C ALA A 188 2.17 -27.00 -1.47
N SER A 189 3.14 -26.33 -2.09
CA SER A 189 3.06 -25.88 -3.47
C SER A 189 3.43 -26.97 -4.46
N ASN A 190 2.83 -26.95 -5.64
CA ASN A 190 3.26 -27.77 -6.79
C ASN A 190 4.25 -27.00 -7.68
N ASP A 191 4.95 -26.00 -7.14
CA ASP A 191 5.87 -25.18 -7.91
C ASP A 191 7.17 -25.94 -8.20
N LYS A 192 7.59 -25.93 -9.47
CA LYS A 192 8.77 -26.67 -9.95
C LYS A 192 10.10 -26.23 -9.31
N TYR A 193 10.17 -25.06 -8.67
CA TYR A 193 11.40 -24.56 -8.03
C TYR A 193 11.33 -24.59 -6.50
N ALA A 194 10.16 -24.83 -5.90
CA ALA A 194 10.00 -24.84 -4.45
C ALA A 194 10.95 -25.83 -3.78
N ASP A 195 11.00 -27.08 -4.25
CA ASP A 195 11.88 -28.12 -3.69
C ASP A 195 13.37 -27.77 -3.74
N ILE A 196 13.82 -27.14 -4.84
CA ILE A 196 15.23 -26.73 -5.02
C ILE A 196 15.59 -25.63 -4.01
N ILE A 197 14.69 -24.67 -3.83
CA ILE A 197 14.89 -23.54 -2.91
C ILE A 197 14.84 -24.02 -1.46
N LEU A 198 13.88 -24.89 -1.12
CA LEU A 198 13.79 -25.51 0.20
C LEU A 198 15.03 -26.36 0.49
N HIS A 199 15.49 -27.15 -0.47
CA HIS A 199 16.71 -27.94 -0.29
C HIS A 199 17.93 -27.04 -0.02
N ARG A 200 18.05 -25.90 -0.71
CA ARG A 200 19.11 -24.92 -0.45
C ARG A 200 18.99 -24.30 0.94
N TYR A 201 17.77 -23.92 1.35
CA TYR A 201 17.48 -23.41 2.69
C TYR A 201 17.90 -24.42 3.78
N GLU A 202 17.45 -25.67 3.69
CA GLU A 202 17.78 -26.70 4.68
C GLU A 202 19.28 -27.02 4.71
N THR A 203 19.93 -27.08 3.55
CA THR A 203 21.38 -27.32 3.47
C THR A 203 22.16 -26.21 4.16
N MET A 204 21.79 -24.95 3.91
CA MET A 204 22.50 -23.82 4.52
C MET A 204 22.19 -23.67 6.00
N LYS A 205 20.94 -23.92 6.41
CA LYS A 205 20.54 -23.98 7.82
C LYS A 205 21.35 -25.03 8.58
N ALA A 206 21.49 -26.23 8.03
CA ALA A 206 22.26 -27.31 8.64
C ALA A 206 23.78 -27.02 8.68
N ALA A 207 24.30 -26.25 7.73
CA ALA A 207 25.71 -25.87 7.68
C ALA A 207 26.06 -24.72 8.64
N CYS A 208 25.08 -23.91 9.05
CA CYS A 208 25.27 -22.82 9.98
C CYS A 208 25.24 -23.33 11.43
N THR A 209 26.37 -23.25 12.13
CA THR A 209 26.53 -23.79 13.48
C THR A 209 26.36 -22.74 14.59
N THR A 210 25.96 -21.52 14.22
CA THR A 210 25.75 -20.41 15.14
C THR A 210 24.32 -19.89 15.02
N ASP A 211 23.69 -19.69 16.18
CA ASP A 211 22.37 -19.04 16.29
C ASP A 211 22.48 -17.51 16.36
N LYS A 212 23.70 -17.00 16.52
CA LYS A 212 23.98 -15.56 16.63
C LYS A 212 24.85 -15.10 15.46
N LYS A 213 24.62 -13.84 15.07
CA LYS A 213 25.49 -13.13 14.12
C LYS A 213 26.93 -13.14 14.64
N PRO A 214 27.92 -13.65 13.88
CA PRO A 214 29.33 -13.61 14.27
C PRO A 214 29.84 -12.17 14.46
N ASP A 215 30.64 -11.92 15.49
CA ASP A 215 31.14 -10.57 15.83
C ASP A 215 32.02 -9.95 14.72
N ASN A 216 32.70 -10.79 13.96
CA ASN A 216 33.54 -10.37 12.83
C ASN A 216 32.72 -10.05 11.56
N LEU A 217 31.42 -10.35 11.53
CA LEU A 217 30.53 -10.02 10.42
C LEU A 217 29.89 -8.65 10.65
N LYS A 218 30.21 -7.71 9.77
CA LYS A 218 29.62 -6.36 9.73
C LYS A 218 28.74 -6.21 8.49
N ILE A 219 27.54 -5.68 8.66
CA ILE A 219 26.52 -5.60 7.63
C ILE A 219 26.03 -4.17 7.51
N ILE A 220 26.20 -3.62 6.31
CA ILE A 220 25.59 -2.37 5.85
C ILE A 220 24.41 -2.76 4.97
N LEU A 221 23.18 -2.43 5.39
CA LEU A 221 21.98 -2.71 4.60
C LEU A 221 21.60 -1.48 3.76
N LEU A 222 21.57 -1.62 2.44
CA LEU A 222 21.10 -0.59 1.52
C LEU A 222 19.60 -0.76 1.26
N GLU A 223 18.82 0.26 1.61
CA GLU A 223 17.36 0.27 1.44
C GLU A 223 16.91 1.53 0.73
N GLY A 224 15.70 1.48 0.15
CA GLY A 224 15.12 2.58 -0.62
C GLY A 224 14.43 2.10 -1.89
N LEU A 225 13.68 2.99 -2.51
CA LEU A 225 12.88 2.71 -3.71
C LEU A 225 13.75 2.25 -4.89
N ASP A 226 13.14 1.61 -5.90
CA ASP A 226 13.85 1.33 -7.15
C ASP A 226 14.38 2.62 -7.78
N ALA A 227 15.56 2.53 -8.39
CA ALA A 227 16.32 3.65 -8.95
C ALA A 227 16.70 4.78 -7.97
N SER A 228 16.63 4.55 -6.65
CA SER A 228 17.02 5.55 -5.65
C SER A 228 18.53 5.78 -5.46
N GLY A 229 19.39 5.19 -6.31
CA GLY A 229 20.84 5.40 -6.25
C GLY A 229 21.62 4.41 -5.36
N LYS A 230 21.00 3.32 -4.88
CA LYS A 230 21.66 2.28 -4.06
C LYS A 230 22.96 1.75 -4.68
N SER A 231 22.99 1.50 -5.99
CA SER A 231 24.20 1.01 -6.67
C SER A 231 25.36 2.02 -6.60
N THR A 232 25.07 3.32 -6.73
CA THR A 232 26.06 4.40 -6.58
C THR A 232 26.61 4.47 -5.16
N ILE A 233 25.75 4.28 -4.15
CA ILE A 233 26.18 4.19 -2.75
C ILE A 233 27.08 2.97 -2.54
N ALA A 234 26.70 1.80 -3.07
CA ALA A 234 27.50 0.57 -2.98
C ALA A 234 28.90 0.73 -3.60
N GLU A 235 29.00 1.40 -4.75
CA GLU A 235 30.28 1.73 -5.40
C GLU A 235 31.11 2.71 -4.56
N THR A 236 30.46 3.70 -3.96
CA THR A 236 31.13 4.67 -3.07
C THR A 236 31.69 3.97 -1.82
N LEU A 237 30.93 3.05 -1.22
CA LEU A 237 31.38 2.24 -0.08
C LEU A 237 32.63 1.42 -0.39
N LYS A 238 32.67 0.78 -1.57
CA LYS A 238 33.86 0.06 -2.03
C LYS A 238 35.11 0.95 -2.17
N SER A 239 34.94 2.26 -2.35
CA SER A 239 36.07 3.20 -2.41
C SER A 239 36.71 3.47 -1.05
N PHE A 240 36.02 3.18 0.07
CA PHE A 240 36.58 3.26 1.43
C PHE A 240 37.39 2.02 1.77
N ASN A 241 36.86 0.84 1.42
CA ASN A 241 37.50 -0.43 1.68
C ASN A 241 37.16 -1.41 0.55
N PHE A 242 38.18 -1.78 -0.23
CA PHE A 242 38.02 -2.66 -1.39
C PHE A 242 37.69 -4.11 -1.00
N GLU A 243 37.89 -4.50 0.27
CA GLU A 243 37.53 -5.82 0.79
C GLU A 243 36.03 -5.95 1.11
N MET A 244 35.26 -4.85 1.06
CA MET A 244 33.81 -4.88 1.24
C MET A 244 33.13 -5.70 0.13
N ILE A 245 32.30 -6.66 0.54
CA ILE A 245 31.55 -7.52 -0.37
C ILE A 245 30.16 -6.93 -0.58
N VAL A 246 29.80 -6.62 -1.82
CA VAL A 246 28.40 -6.33 -2.17
C VAL A 246 27.67 -7.65 -2.36
N TYR A 247 26.68 -7.90 -1.51
CA TYR A 247 25.92 -9.13 -1.47
C TYR A 247 24.47 -8.84 -1.86
N LYS A 248 23.98 -9.52 -2.90
CA LYS A 248 22.62 -9.33 -3.42
C LYS A 248 21.65 -10.29 -2.77
N THR A 249 20.42 -9.85 -2.57
CA THR A 249 19.31 -10.72 -2.20
C THR A 249 18.24 -10.68 -3.30
N PRO A 250 17.71 -11.84 -3.73
CA PRO A 250 18.09 -13.21 -3.38
C PRO A 250 19.56 -13.56 -3.72
N PRO A 251 20.23 -14.46 -2.96
CA PRO A 251 21.60 -14.91 -3.24
C PRO A 251 21.76 -15.53 -4.62
N ASN A 252 22.97 -15.47 -5.20
CA ASN A 252 23.26 -16.05 -6.53
C ASN A 252 22.91 -17.54 -6.67
N THR A 253 22.86 -18.28 -5.57
CA THR A 253 22.50 -19.70 -5.55
C THR A 253 21.04 -19.96 -5.89
N VAL A 254 20.16 -18.97 -5.69
CA VAL A 254 18.70 -19.05 -5.89
C VAL A 254 18.13 -17.86 -6.67
N GLY A 255 18.94 -16.84 -6.97
CA GLY A 255 18.53 -15.61 -7.64
C GLY A 255 18.13 -15.78 -9.10
N GLN A 256 18.60 -16.84 -9.76
CA GLN A 256 18.17 -17.23 -11.11
C GLN A 256 16.66 -17.53 -11.19
N TYR A 257 16.02 -17.86 -10.07
CA TYR A 257 14.58 -18.16 -10.02
C TYR A 257 13.72 -16.91 -9.80
N ARG A 258 14.32 -15.76 -9.49
CA ARG A 258 13.59 -14.52 -9.16
C ARG A 258 12.54 -14.15 -10.22
N ALA A 259 12.93 -14.21 -11.50
CA ALA A 259 12.03 -13.86 -12.60
C ALA A 259 10.76 -14.74 -12.67
N HIS A 260 10.83 -15.99 -12.18
CA HIS A 260 9.67 -16.88 -12.08
C HIS A 260 8.74 -16.48 -10.94
N PHE A 261 9.29 -16.15 -9.77
CA PHE A 261 8.49 -15.75 -8.61
C PHE A 261 7.87 -14.36 -8.76
N ASP A 262 8.56 -13.43 -9.42
CA ASP A 262 8.03 -12.09 -9.71
C ASP A 262 6.80 -12.12 -10.62
N GLN A 263 6.63 -13.20 -11.41
CA GLN A 263 5.47 -13.40 -12.28
C GLN A 263 4.28 -14.08 -11.58
N GLN A 264 4.44 -14.55 -10.34
CA GLN A 264 3.37 -15.21 -9.60
C GLN A 264 2.26 -14.21 -9.24
N SER A 265 1.01 -14.63 -9.43
CA SER A 265 -0.17 -13.84 -9.06
C SER A 265 -0.47 -13.90 -7.56
N ASP A 266 -0.04 -14.98 -6.90
CA ASP A 266 -0.15 -15.16 -5.45
C ASP A 266 0.94 -14.35 -4.73
N THR A 267 0.52 -13.29 -4.05
CA THR A 267 1.42 -12.38 -3.33
C THR A 267 2.09 -13.06 -2.14
N LEU A 268 1.39 -13.94 -1.43
CA LEU A 268 1.96 -14.67 -0.28
C LEU A 268 3.01 -15.67 -0.75
N PHE A 269 2.74 -16.38 -1.85
CA PHE A 269 3.72 -17.30 -2.42
C PHE A 269 4.98 -16.57 -2.93
N ARG A 270 4.81 -15.42 -3.59
CA ARG A 270 5.94 -14.57 -4.00
C ARG A 270 6.73 -14.04 -2.80
N ARG A 271 6.07 -13.60 -1.72
CA ARG A 271 6.76 -13.15 -0.50
C ARG A 271 7.49 -14.28 0.21
N SER A 272 6.95 -15.50 0.19
CA SER A 272 7.60 -16.70 0.73
C SER A 272 8.99 -16.89 0.11
N TYR A 273 9.11 -16.70 -1.21
CA TYR A 273 10.40 -16.75 -1.91
C TYR A 273 11.41 -15.75 -1.34
N TYR A 274 11.02 -14.48 -1.23
CA TYR A 274 11.90 -13.45 -0.70
C TYR A 274 12.28 -13.70 0.78
N LEU A 275 11.34 -14.16 1.61
CA LEU A 275 11.63 -14.49 3.00
C LEU A 275 12.59 -15.68 3.12
N ILE A 276 12.32 -16.80 2.43
CA ILE A 276 13.21 -17.98 2.44
C ILE A 276 14.61 -17.61 1.94
N THR A 277 14.70 -16.80 0.88
CA THR A 277 16.00 -16.40 0.33
C THR A 277 16.75 -15.38 1.20
N ASN A 278 16.06 -14.59 2.02
CA ASN A 278 16.70 -13.82 3.10
C ASN A 278 17.32 -14.74 4.15
N TYR A 279 16.66 -15.84 4.53
CA TYR A 279 17.26 -16.81 5.45
C TYR A 279 18.42 -17.58 4.82
N ILE A 280 18.36 -17.90 3.52
CA ILE A 280 19.52 -18.45 2.81
C ILE A 280 20.70 -17.47 2.88
N ALA A 281 20.47 -16.18 2.63
CA ALA A 281 21.50 -15.15 2.75
C ALA A 281 22.06 -15.06 4.19
N HIS A 282 21.19 -15.12 5.21
CA HIS A 282 21.59 -15.20 6.61
C HIS A 282 22.61 -16.33 6.82
N TYR A 283 22.23 -17.56 6.43
CA TYR A 283 23.05 -18.74 6.70
C TYR A 283 24.34 -18.73 5.89
N GLU A 284 24.30 -18.25 4.64
CA GLU A 284 25.50 -18.10 3.81
C GLU A 284 26.49 -17.11 4.44
N LEU A 285 26.04 -15.97 4.94
CA LEU A 285 26.91 -14.97 5.57
C LEU A 285 27.47 -15.46 6.92
N CYS A 286 26.64 -16.07 7.76
CA CYS A 286 27.09 -16.67 9.03
C CYS A 286 28.11 -17.80 8.79
N PHE A 287 27.87 -18.65 7.78
CA PHE A 287 28.81 -19.70 7.38
C PHE A 287 30.14 -19.11 6.91
N LEU A 288 30.12 -18.10 6.03
CA LEU A 288 31.34 -17.45 5.54
C LEU A 288 32.14 -16.81 6.70
N ALA A 289 31.47 -16.07 7.58
CA ALA A 289 32.11 -15.42 8.72
C ALA A 289 32.73 -16.42 9.71
N THR A 290 32.12 -17.59 9.88
CA THR A 290 32.56 -18.63 10.82
C THR A 290 33.63 -19.53 10.21
N VAL A 291 33.40 -20.08 9.02
CA VAL A 291 34.27 -21.09 8.40
C VAL A 291 35.52 -20.47 7.78
N LEU A 292 35.37 -19.35 7.08
CA LEU A 292 36.54 -18.64 6.55
C LEU A 292 37.26 -17.85 7.65
N SER A 293 36.57 -17.56 8.76
CA SER A 293 37.12 -16.85 9.93
C SER A 293 37.99 -15.63 9.56
N PRO A 294 37.54 -14.73 8.67
CA PRO A 294 38.28 -13.52 8.39
C PRO A 294 38.37 -12.67 9.65
N LYS A 295 39.44 -11.87 9.77
CA LYS A 295 39.58 -10.92 10.89
C LYS A 295 38.38 -9.97 10.99
N LYS A 296 37.84 -9.57 9.84
CA LYS A 296 36.64 -8.73 9.70
C LYS A 296 36.03 -9.00 8.31
N LEU A 297 34.73 -9.23 8.25
CA LEU A 297 33.97 -9.40 7.02
C LEU A 297 32.93 -8.29 6.94
N VAL A 298 33.11 -7.34 6.02
CA VAL A 298 32.15 -6.25 5.82
C VAL A 298 31.33 -6.51 4.57
N VAL A 299 30.01 -6.57 4.74
CA VAL A 299 29.05 -6.91 3.70
C VAL A 299 28.10 -5.74 3.49
N VAL A 300 28.00 -5.29 2.24
CA VAL A 300 27.00 -4.33 1.78
C VAL A 300 25.85 -5.12 1.15
N MET A 301 24.75 -5.25 1.88
CA MET A 301 23.56 -5.97 1.41
C MET A 301 22.67 -5.04 0.60
N ASP A 302 22.40 -5.40 -0.66
CA ASP A 302 21.42 -4.70 -1.50
C ASP A 302 20.06 -5.41 -1.37
N ARG A 303 19.17 -4.75 -0.61
CA ARG A 303 17.87 -5.28 -0.16
C ARG A 303 18.00 -6.45 0.81
N PHE A 304 17.07 -6.55 1.76
CA PHE A 304 16.95 -7.73 2.62
C PHE A 304 15.51 -7.90 3.13
N TYR A 305 15.36 -8.19 4.43
CA TYR A 305 14.08 -8.30 5.09
C TYR A 305 13.24 -7.04 4.91
N LEU A 306 13.80 -5.85 5.17
CA LEU A 306 13.05 -4.60 5.10
C LEU A 306 12.43 -4.34 3.70
N SER A 307 13.18 -4.56 2.62
CA SER A 307 12.58 -4.55 1.28
C SER A 307 11.43 -5.56 1.14
N THR A 308 11.61 -6.79 1.63
CA THR A 308 10.63 -7.88 1.50
C THR A 308 9.29 -7.55 2.15
N ILE A 309 9.33 -7.05 3.39
CA ILE A 309 8.13 -6.66 4.12
C ILE A 309 7.52 -5.37 3.59
N THR A 310 8.31 -4.34 3.28
CA THR A 310 7.78 -3.03 2.85
C THR A 310 7.06 -3.12 1.50
N TYR A 311 7.66 -3.81 0.51
CA TYR A 311 7.01 -4.02 -0.77
C TYR A 311 5.81 -4.96 -0.64
N GLY A 312 5.93 -6.05 0.13
CA GLY A 312 4.82 -6.97 0.38
C GLY A 312 3.62 -6.28 1.03
N HIS A 313 3.85 -5.46 2.05
CA HIS A 313 2.82 -4.68 2.73
C HIS A 313 2.19 -3.65 1.80
N THR A 314 2.97 -2.98 0.96
CA THR A 314 2.43 -2.04 -0.04
C THR A 314 1.51 -2.75 -1.03
N GLU A 315 1.86 -3.96 -1.44
CA GLU A 315 1.04 -4.71 -2.37
C GLU A 315 -0.28 -5.19 -1.76
N GLU A 316 -0.25 -5.60 -0.49
CA GLU A 316 -1.36 -6.21 0.23
C GLU A 316 -2.26 -5.19 0.93
N PHE A 317 -1.68 -4.13 1.49
CA PHE A 317 -2.34 -3.30 2.50
C PHE A 317 -2.52 -1.83 2.09
N ARG A 318 -1.90 -1.36 0.99
CA ARG A 318 -2.01 0.06 0.60
C ARG A 318 -3.44 0.57 0.41
N ASP A 319 -4.34 -0.33 0.02
CA ASP A 319 -5.74 0.00 -0.27
C ASP A 319 -6.62 -0.08 1.01
N ILE A 320 -6.04 -0.37 2.18
CA ILE A 320 -6.77 -0.98 3.32
C ILE A 320 -6.32 -0.48 4.69
N ALA A 321 -5.06 -0.06 4.81
CA ALA A 321 -4.42 0.38 6.04
C ALA A 321 -3.62 1.65 5.75
N SER A 322 -3.31 2.43 6.78
CA SER A 322 -2.24 3.41 6.69
C SER A 322 -0.90 2.72 6.95
N PRO A 323 0.23 3.20 6.40
CA PRO A 323 1.54 2.64 6.71
C PRO A 323 1.84 2.57 8.21
N GLN A 324 1.31 3.51 9.00
CA GLN A 324 1.49 3.57 10.46
C GLN A 324 0.67 2.53 11.23
N ASP A 325 -0.31 1.90 10.60
CA ASP A 325 -1.14 0.86 11.25
C ASP A 325 -0.46 -0.51 11.21
N ILE A 326 0.64 -0.64 10.47
CA ILE A 326 1.31 -1.91 10.23
C ILE A 326 2.48 -2.02 11.19
N ASN A 327 2.34 -2.87 12.21
CA ASN A 327 3.47 -3.20 13.07
C ASN A 327 4.46 -4.05 12.28
N ILE A 328 5.73 -3.66 12.33
CA ILE A 328 6.80 -4.35 11.63
C ILE A 328 7.90 -4.64 12.62
N GLU A 329 8.15 -5.92 12.85
CA GLU A 329 9.21 -6.38 13.74
C GLU A 329 10.27 -7.15 12.95
N TRP A 330 11.53 -6.90 13.28
CA TRP A 330 12.63 -7.68 12.72
C TRP A 330 12.65 -9.07 13.36
N PRO A 331 12.66 -10.18 12.60
CA PRO A 331 12.65 -11.52 13.16
C PRO A 331 13.86 -11.74 14.07
N GLU A 332 13.63 -12.27 15.28
CA GLU A 332 14.69 -12.44 16.28
C GLU A 332 15.81 -13.39 15.83
N ASP A 333 15.46 -14.36 14.99
CA ASP A 333 16.34 -15.38 14.40
C ASP A 333 16.97 -14.96 13.07
N LEU A 334 16.63 -13.77 12.54
CA LEU A 334 17.24 -13.23 11.34
C LEU A 334 18.35 -12.23 11.68
N ILE A 335 19.46 -12.26 10.93
CA ILE A 335 20.63 -11.42 11.23
C ILE A 335 20.26 -9.96 11.06
N LYS A 336 20.62 -9.12 12.05
CA LYS A 336 20.41 -7.68 11.99
C LYS A 336 21.60 -6.96 11.32
N PRO A 337 21.36 -5.93 10.50
CA PRO A 337 22.43 -5.06 10.03
C PRO A 337 23.06 -4.28 11.20
N ASP A 338 24.31 -3.84 11.06
CA ASP A 338 24.93 -2.89 11.99
C ASP A 338 24.51 -1.45 11.68
N VAL A 339 24.23 -1.18 10.40
CA VAL A 339 23.74 0.12 9.94
C VAL A 339 22.87 -0.06 8.71
N ILE A 340 21.81 0.73 8.62
CA ILE A 340 20.96 0.87 7.44
C ILE A 340 21.32 2.17 6.74
N ILE A 341 21.62 2.12 5.45
CA ILE A 341 21.73 3.30 4.61
C ILE A 341 20.47 3.40 3.76
N TYR A 342 19.64 4.40 4.06
CA TYR A 342 18.44 4.69 3.31
C TYR A 342 18.75 5.66 2.16
N ALA A 343 18.66 5.16 0.93
CA ALA A 343 18.87 5.93 -0.29
C ALA A 343 17.57 6.65 -0.66
N LYS A 344 17.52 7.96 -0.37
CA LYS A 344 16.42 8.85 -0.73
C LYS A 344 16.69 9.48 -2.10
N CYS A 345 15.65 9.59 -2.92
CA CYS A 345 15.72 10.15 -4.26
C CYS A 345 14.38 10.81 -4.57
N GLU A 346 14.42 12.02 -5.11
CA GLU A 346 13.25 12.72 -5.62
C GLU A 346 12.63 11.92 -6.78
N LYS A 347 11.29 11.97 -6.87
CA LYS A 347 10.53 11.21 -7.86
C LYS A 347 11.02 11.48 -9.28
N LYS A 348 11.27 12.76 -9.61
CA LYS A 348 11.71 13.18 -10.94
C LYS A 348 12.99 12.46 -11.37
N ASP A 349 14.03 12.49 -10.54
CA ASP A 349 15.31 11.85 -10.87
C ASP A 349 15.18 10.33 -10.93
N ARG A 350 14.33 9.76 -10.07
CA ARG A 350 14.03 8.33 -10.06
C ARG A 350 13.35 7.90 -11.36
N ASP A 351 12.32 8.62 -11.80
CA ASP A 351 11.60 8.36 -13.05
C ASP A 351 12.53 8.48 -14.26
N GLU A 352 13.39 9.50 -14.29
CA GLU A 352 14.41 9.69 -15.33
C GLU A 352 15.39 8.50 -15.36
N ARG A 353 15.88 8.07 -14.20
CA ARG A 353 16.77 6.89 -14.07
C ARG A 353 16.08 5.60 -14.53
N LEU A 354 14.81 5.39 -14.20
CA LEU A 354 14.05 4.22 -14.63
C LEU A 354 13.84 4.22 -16.15
N THR A 355 13.52 5.38 -16.72
CA THR A 355 13.27 5.52 -18.17
C THR A 355 14.56 5.42 -18.98
N ALA A 356 15.69 5.85 -18.44
CA ALA A 356 17.00 5.78 -19.10
C ALA A 356 17.60 4.37 -19.13
N ARG A 357 17.12 3.43 -18.31
CA ARG A 357 17.58 2.04 -18.33
C ARG A 357 17.11 1.37 -19.62
N ASN A 358 18.02 0.79 -20.38
CA ASN A 358 17.70 0.03 -21.60
C ASN A 358 17.25 -1.41 -21.27
N GLU A 359 16.38 -1.54 -20.27
CA GLU A 359 15.90 -2.80 -19.72
C GLU A 359 14.37 -2.79 -19.62
N LYS A 360 13.75 -3.98 -19.68
CA LYS A 360 12.30 -4.09 -19.49
C LYS A 360 11.97 -3.83 -18.03
N MET A 361 11.19 -2.79 -17.77
CA MET A 361 10.72 -2.46 -16.42
C MET A 361 9.96 -3.62 -15.76
N THR A 362 10.22 -3.80 -14.48
CA THR A 362 9.45 -4.71 -13.61
C THR A 362 8.01 -4.21 -13.43
N LYS A 363 7.16 -5.03 -12.78
CA LYS A 363 5.79 -4.62 -12.45
C LYS A 363 5.81 -3.52 -11.39
N GLU A 364 6.69 -3.67 -10.41
CA GLU A 364 6.88 -2.77 -9.28
C GLU A 364 7.42 -1.41 -9.75
N GLU A 365 8.43 -1.38 -10.62
CA GLU A 365 8.93 -0.13 -11.21
C GLU A 365 7.85 0.60 -12.01
N ARG A 366 6.97 -0.12 -12.73
CA ARG A 366 5.82 0.50 -13.42
C ARG A 366 4.82 1.09 -12.44
N GLN A 367 4.48 0.36 -11.39
CA GLN A 367 3.60 0.87 -10.33
C GLN A 367 4.18 2.11 -9.66
N LEU A 368 5.49 2.17 -9.45
CA LEU A 368 6.16 3.34 -8.88
C LEU A 368 6.06 4.60 -9.76
N ILE A 369 5.97 4.45 -11.08
CA ILE A 369 5.82 5.57 -12.02
C ILE A 369 4.33 5.94 -12.18
N GLU A 370 3.48 4.94 -12.40
CA GLU A 370 2.10 5.11 -12.84
C GLU A 370 1.09 5.29 -11.69
N ASN A 371 1.41 4.79 -10.48
CA ASN A 371 0.49 4.78 -9.35
C ASN A 371 1.05 5.57 -8.16
N ARG A 372 0.51 6.79 -8.00
CA ARG A 372 0.91 7.72 -6.94
C ARG A 372 0.60 7.19 -5.54
N ASP A 373 -0.52 6.49 -5.36
CA ASP A 373 -0.92 5.95 -4.07
C ASP A 373 0.01 4.81 -3.65
N TYR A 374 0.41 3.97 -4.62
CA TYR A 374 1.43 2.93 -4.41
C TYR A 374 2.79 3.54 -4.01
N GLU A 375 3.25 4.57 -4.72
CA GLU A 375 4.50 5.26 -4.40
C GLU A 375 4.46 5.91 -3.01
N ASN A 376 3.39 6.65 -2.70
CA ASN A 376 3.22 7.33 -1.43
C ASN A 376 3.22 6.31 -0.29
N PHE A 377 2.42 5.26 -0.40
CA PHE A 377 2.32 4.22 0.62
C PHE A 377 3.66 3.53 0.85
N LEU A 378 4.38 3.16 -0.21
CA LEU A 378 5.68 2.50 -0.10
C LEU A 378 6.71 3.43 0.56
N SER A 379 6.73 4.71 0.17
CA SER A 379 7.64 5.72 0.71
C SER A 379 7.37 6.00 2.19
N GLU A 380 6.10 6.12 2.56
CA GLU A 380 5.68 6.29 3.95
C GLU A 380 5.92 5.04 4.79
N SER A 381 5.77 3.84 4.22
CA SER A 381 6.11 2.59 4.90
C SER A 381 7.60 2.51 5.24
N TYR A 382 8.48 2.90 4.31
CA TYR A 382 9.92 3.01 4.60
C TYR A 382 10.19 4.02 5.70
N ARG A 383 9.62 5.23 5.61
CA ARG A 383 9.83 6.27 6.63
C ARG A 383 9.36 5.78 8.01
N HIS A 384 8.13 5.26 8.09
CA HIS A 384 7.56 4.75 9.32
C HIS A 384 8.48 3.70 9.94
N PHE A 385 8.88 2.69 9.17
CA PHE A 385 9.77 1.66 9.70
C PHE A 385 11.10 2.21 10.20
N LEU A 386 11.76 3.07 9.41
CA LEU A 386 13.07 3.61 9.77
C LEU A 386 13.03 4.55 10.98
N ASP A 387 11.89 5.18 11.26
CA ASP A 387 11.70 6.02 12.44
C ASP A 387 11.53 5.20 13.74
N TYR A 388 11.06 3.95 13.65
CA TYR A 388 10.77 3.09 14.81
C TYR A 388 11.72 1.90 14.97
N ILE A 389 12.58 1.63 13.98
CA ILE A 389 13.56 0.55 14.08
C ILE A 389 14.65 0.91 15.09
N ASP A 390 14.92 -0.02 16.00
CA ASP A 390 16.04 0.11 16.95
C ASP A 390 17.38 -0.31 16.29
N LEU A 391 17.73 0.36 15.19
CA LEU A 391 18.98 0.17 14.46
C LEU A 391 19.51 1.52 13.93
N PRO A 392 20.83 1.70 13.80
CA PRO A 392 21.40 2.92 13.21
C PRO A 392 20.94 3.12 11.76
N VAL A 393 20.43 4.31 11.44
CA VAL A 393 19.99 4.69 10.08
C VAL A 393 20.75 5.92 9.61
N ILE A 394 21.35 5.83 8.41
CA ILE A 394 21.98 6.93 7.69
C ILE A 394 21.13 7.23 6.45
N THR A 395 20.65 8.46 6.29
CA THR A 395 19.86 8.84 5.10
C THR A 395 20.75 9.57 4.11
N VAL A 396 20.85 9.05 2.88
CA VAL A 396 21.62 9.66 1.80
C VAL A 396 20.66 10.13 0.71
N ASN A 397 20.61 11.43 0.46
CA ASN A 397 19.90 11.98 -0.69
C ASN A 397 20.77 11.86 -1.95
N THR A 398 20.30 11.11 -2.95
CA THR A 398 21.04 10.87 -4.20
C THR A 398 20.57 11.74 -5.37
N SER A 399 19.57 12.60 -5.16
CA SER A 399 19.06 13.54 -6.16
C SER A 399 19.90 14.77 -6.31
N GLU A 400 20.40 15.28 -5.19
CA GLU A 400 21.31 16.39 -5.16
C GLU A 400 22.71 15.86 -5.47
N ASN A 401 23.53 16.66 -6.15
CA ASN A 401 24.94 16.37 -6.46
C ASN A 401 25.81 16.46 -5.18
N LEU A 402 25.31 15.89 -4.08
CA LEU A 402 25.93 15.85 -2.77
C LEU A 402 27.10 14.89 -2.82
N ASP A 403 28.15 15.23 -2.07
CA ASP A 403 29.30 14.35 -1.89
C ASP A 403 28.90 13.18 -0.98
N VAL A 404 28.31 12.14 -1.59
CA VAL A 404 27.94 10.87 -0.94
C VAL A 404 29.12 10.30 -0.17
N LYS A 405 30.34 10.48 -0.67
CA LYS A 405 31.55 10.02 0.00
C LYS A 405 31.81 10.82 1.28
N ALA A 406 31.68 12.14 1.26
CA ALA A 406 31.85 12.95 2.47
C ALA A 406 30.84 12.58 3.57
N ILE A 407 29.56 12.37 3.20
CA ILE A 407 28.50 11.96 4.14
C ILE A 407 28.85 10.61 4.77
N LEU A 408 29.09 9.59 3.94
CA LEU A 408 29.39 8.24 4.41
C LEU A 408 30.67 8.18 5.24
N GLY A 409 31.71 8.94 4.87
CA GLY A 409 32.96 8.99 5.62
C GLY A 409 32.84 9.63 7.01
N THR A 410 31.79 10.43 7.22
CA THR A 410 31.53 11.11 8.51
C THR A 410 30.58 10.30 9.38
N GLU A 411 29.53 9.72 8.79
CA GLU A 411 28.44 9.08 9.54
C GLU A 411 28.64 7.59 9.77
N LEU A 412 29.45 6.90 8.94
CA LEU A 412 29.67 5.47 9.14
C LEU A 412 30.49 5.18 10.42
N PRO A 413 30.12 4.15 11.18
CA PRO A 413 30.92 3.68 12.30
C PRO A 413 32.37 3.37 11.88
N LYS A 414 33.34 3.80 12.70
CA LYS A 414 34.77 3.57 12.44
C LYS A 414 35.15 2.09 12.44
N ASP A 415 34.39 1.25 13.11
CA ASP A 415 34.55 -0.19 13.08
C ASP A 415 33.90 -0.84 11.85
N ILE A 416 33.25 -0.08 10.95
CA ILE A 416 32.72 -0.54 9.67
C ILE A 416 33.62 -0.07 8.52
N LEU A 417 34.03 1.20 8.52
CA LEU A 417 35.11 1.72 7.67
C LEU A 417 36.39 0.90 7.86
#